data_AF-A0A920KK99-F1
#
_entry.id   AF-A0A920KK99-F1
#
_cell.length_a   1.000
_cell.length_b   1.000
_cell.length_c   1.000
_cell.angle_alpha   90.00
_cell.angle_beta   90.00
_cell.angle_gamma   90.00
#
_symmetry.space_group_name_H-M   'P 1'
#
loop_
_entity.id
_entity.type
_entity.pdbx_description
1 polymer ?
#
loop_
_entity_poly.entity_id
_entity_poly.type
_entity_poly.pdbx_seq_one_letter_code
_entity_poly.pdbx_strand_id
1 'polypeptide(L)'
;MKNKLSIVLSLFLVGFASPLLANTIKWSMPGDSLTLDPHAQNEGPTHMVSRQVYEGLVTHDINMNIVPQLATSWEAVDPETWVFNLRDGVKFHDGSDLTAADVAFSINRAKTAPSDMVDLIKSITSATALDDLTVQIKTEGPNPILLNQLVQIFVMSESWSKEMGL
;
A
#
# COMPACT_ATOMS: atom_id res chain seq x y z
N MET A 1 51.51 3.38 -1.22
CA MET A 1 50.66 2.88 -2.34
C MET A 1 50.06 1.50 -2.09
N LYS A 2 50.72 0.57 -1.37
CA LYS A 2 50.20 -0.78 -1.11
C LYS A 2 48.93 -0.83 -0.21
N ASN A 3 48.73 0.14 0.68
CA ASN A 3 47.57 0.16 1.59
C ASN A 3 46.29 0.79 1.00
N LYS A 4 46.37 1.49 -0.16
CA LYS A 4 45.17 2.01 -0.84
C LYS A 4 44.51 0.96 -1.73
N LEU A 5 45.28 -0.03 -2.20
CA LEU A 5 44.77 -1.11 -3.04
C LEU A 5 43.91 -2.12 -2.25
N SER A 6 44.19 -2.31 -0.96
CA SER A 6 43.43 -3.23 -0.10
C SER A 6 42.04 -2.70 0.27
N ILE A 7 41.84 -1.38 0.32
CA ILE A 7 40.55 -0.75 0.65
C ILE A 7 39.60 -0.77 -0.55
N VAL A 8 40.13 -0.65 -1.78
CA VAL A 8 39.33 -0.71 -3.01
C VAL A 8 38.78 -2.13 -3.26
N LEU A 9 39.53 -3.18 -2.86
CA LEU A 9 39.08 -4.56 -3.02
C LEU A 9 37.98 -4.96 -2.03
N SER A 10 37.97 -4.37 -0.83
CA SER A 10 36.91 -4.58 0.17
C SER A 10 35.61 -3.85 -0.19
N LEU A 11 35.69 -2.68 -0.85
CA LEU A 11 34.51 -1.96 -1.35
C LEU A 11 33.86 -2.62 -2.57
N PHE A 12 34.60 -3.40 -3.35
CA PHE A 12 34.05 -4.15 -4.49
C PHE A 12 33.26 -5.39 -4.06
N LEU A 13 33.52 -5.96 -2.88
CA LEU A 13 32.84 -7.18 -2.41
C LEU A 13 31.45 -6.94 -1.80
N VAL A 14 31.14 -5.71 -1.39
CA VAL A 14 29.84 -5.38 -0.77
C VAL A 14 28.77 -5.04 -1.81
N GLY A 15 29.17 -4.73 -3.06
CA GLY A 15 28.27 -4.32 -4.14
C GLY A 15 27.55 -5.46 -4.87
N PHE A 16 27.85 -6.72 -4.54
CA PHE A 16 27.17 -7.90 -5.11
C PHE A 16 26.62 -8.77 -3.98
N ALA A 17 25.54 -8.31 -3.35
CA ALA A 17 24.59 -9.25 -2.77
C ALA A 17 24.06 -10.11 -3.94
N SER A 18 24.67 -11.29 -4.09
CA SER A 18 24.34 -12.19 -5.19
C SER A 18 22.89 -12.65 -5.04
N PRO A 19 22.09 -12.72 -6.13
CA PRO A 19 20.74 -13.31 -6.10
C PRO A 19 20.75 -14.81 -5.75
N LEU A 20 21.93 -15.39 -5.48
CA LEU A 20 22.16 -16.79 -5.11
C LEU A 20 21.50 -17.19 -3.78
N LEU A 21 21.07 -16.24 -2.95
CA LEU A 21 20.31 -16.48 -1.71
C LEU A 21 18.80 -16.22 -1.87
N ALA A 22 18.28 -16.06 -3.09
CA ALA A 22 16.85 -15.94 -3.31
C ALA A 22 16.14 -17.25 -2.92
N ASN A 23 15.53 -17.26 -1.73
CA ASN A 23 14.72 -18.39 -1.27
C ASN A 23 13.41 -18.42 -2.07
N THR A 24 13.23 -19.47 -2.87
CA THR A 24 11.93 -19.72 -3.50
C THR A 24 10.97 -20.30 -2.47
N ILE A 25 9.94 -19.53 -2.14
CA ILE A 25 8.82 -20.02 -1.34
C ILE A 25 7.77 -20.57 -2.32
N LYS A 26 7.37 -21.82 -2.13
CA LYS A 26 6.22 -22.42 -2.81
C LYS A 26 5.07 -22.49 -1.82
N TRP A 27 3.96 -21.87 -2.18
CA TRP A 27 2.73 -21.91 -1.40
C TRP A 27 1.56 -22.33 -2.30
N SER A 28 0.51 -22.87 -1.69
CA SER A 28 -0.75 -23.21 -2.37
C SER A 28 -1.86 -22.35 -1.79
N MET A 29 -2.84 -22.00 -2.62
CA MET A 29 -4.02 -21.23 -2.24
C MET A 29 -5.28 -22.06 -2.50
N PRO A 30 -6.39 -21.78 -1.78
CA PRO A 30 -7.64 -22.54 -1.94
C PRO A 30 -8.33 -22.35 -3.30
N GLY A 31 -7.89 -21.37 -4.10
CA GLY A 31 -8.37 -21.09 -5.45
C GLY A 31 -7.47 -20.09 -6.17
N ASP A 32 -7.78 -19.84 -7.45
CA ASP A 32 -7.08 -18.86 -8.27
C ASP A 32 -7.57 -17.43 -7.99
N SER A 33 -6.69 -16.44 -8.21
CA SER A 33 -7.09 -15.04 -8.23
C SER A 33 -8.01 -14.79 -9.43
N LEU A 34 -9.13 -14.11 -9.21
CA LEU A 34 -10.09 -13.81 -10.28
C LEU A 34 -9.63 -12.64 -11.16
N THR A 35 -8.81 -11.76 -10.60
CA THR A 35 -8.30 -10.53 -11.22
C THR A 35 -6.98 -10.12 -10.58
N LEU A 36 -6.29 -9.15 -11.18
CA LEU A 36 -5.15 -8.45 -10.56
C LEU A 36 -5.51 -7.00 -10.19
N ASP A 37 -6.73 -6.55 -10.47
CA ASP A 37 -7.23 -5.27 -9.98
C ASP A 37 -7.58 -5.39 -8.48
N PRO A 38 -6.88 -4.67 -7.58
CA PRO A 38 -7.06 -4.83 -6.15
C PRO A 38 -8.42 -4.36 -5.62
N HIS A 39 -9.20 -3.59 -6.38
CA HIS A 39 -10.53 -3.12 -5.93
C HIS A 39 -11.69 -3.85 -6.60
N ALA A 40 -11.39 -4.74 -7.57
CA ALA A 40 -12.43 -5.39 -8.36
C ALA A 40 -13.07 -6.60 -7.67
N GLN A 41 -12.46 -7.20 -6.64
CA GLN A 41 -13.01 -8.36 -5.91
C GLN A 41 -12.67 -8.31 -4.43
N ASN A 42 -13.67 -8.48 -3.55
CA ASN A 42 -13.51 -8.50 -2.10
C ASN A 42 -13.54 -9.95 -1.55
N GLU A 43 -12.54 -10.75 -1.91
CA GLU A 43 -12.46 -12.18 -1.57
C GLU A 43 -11.02 -12.68 -1.36
N GLY A 44 -10.88 -13.81 -0.65
CA GLY A 44 -9.60 -14.28 -0.09
C GLY A 44 -8.48 -14.50 -1.11
N PRO A 45 -8.57 -15.49 -2.02
CA PRO A 45 -7.60 -15.74 -3.09
C PRO A 45 -7.06 -14.48 -3.80
N THR A 46 -7.93 -13.59 -4.26
CA THR A 46 -7.50 -12.34 -4.93
C THR A 46 -6.72 -11.45 -3.97
N HIS A 47 -7.17 -11.30 -2.72
CA HIS A 47 -6.43 -10.56 -1.72
C HIS A 47 -5.05 -11.16 -1.39
N MET A 48 -4.93 -12.49 -1.40
CA MET A 48 -3.66 -13.19 -1.14
C MET A 48 -2.61 -12.86 -2.21
N VAL A 49 -3.03 -12.78 -3.48
CA VAL A 49 -2.17 -12.37 -4.60
C VAL A 49 -1.89 -10.88 -4.54
N SER A 50 -2.91 -10.03 -4.37
CA SER A 50 -2.76 -8.58 -4.32
C SER A 50 -1.78 -8.13 -3.24
N ARG A 51 -1.76 -8.79 -2.07
CA ARG A 51 -0.80 -8.51 -0.98
C ARG A 51 0.67 -8.73 -1.34
N GLN A 52 0.97 -9.45 -2.42
CA GLN A 52 2.35 -9.62 -2.90
C GLN A 52 2.82 -8.46 -3.78
N VAL A 53 1.89 -7.63 -4.27
CA VAL A 53 2.16 -6.57 -5.27
C VAL A 53 1.85 -5.18 -4.72
N TYR A 54 0.79 -5.06 -3.92
CA TYR A 54 0.29 -3.79 -3.43
C TYR A 54 0.39 -3.66 -1.92
N GLU A 55 0.57 -2.42 -1.48
CA GLU A 55 0.59 -2.05 -0.07
C GLU A 55 -0.64 -1.20 0.28
N GLY A 56 -1.12 -1.29 1.53
CA GLY A 56 -2.13 -0.41 2.10
C GLY A 56 -1.51 0.66 3.00
N LEU A 57 -2.36 1.53 3.57
CA LEU A 57 -1.90 2.50 4.58
C LEU A 57 -1.36 1.81 5.83
N VAL A 58 -2.05 0.75 6.25
CA VAL A 58 -1.76 -0.06 7.43
C VAL A 58 -1.89 -1.55 7.07
N THR A 59 -1.29 -2.42 7.86
CA THR A 59 -1.38 -3.87 7.68
C THR A 59 -1.49 -4.60 9.02
N HIS A 60 -1.67 -5.91 8.98
CA HIS A 60 -1.60 -6.75 10.18
C HIS A 60 -0.19 -7.32 10.38
N ASP A 61 0.28 -7.33 11.61
CA ASP A 61 1.43 -8.14 12.01
C ASP A 61 1.03 -9.63 12.19
N ILE A 62 2.01 -10.48 12.52
CA ILE A 62 1.78 -11.91 12.76
C ILE A 62 0.81 -12.20 13.92
N ASN A 63 0.62 -11.25 14.83
CA ASN A 63 -0.29 -11.34 15.96
C ASN A 63 -1.65 -10.67 15.67
N MET A 64 -1.91 -10.29 14.41
CA MET A 64 -3.10 -9.58 13.97
C MET A 64 -3.27 -8.17 14.57
N ASN A 65 -2.19 -7.57 15.08
CA ASN A 65 -2.21 -6.15 15.43
C ASN A 65 -2.13 -5.30 14.17
N ILE A 66 -2.85 -4.18 14.15
CA ILE A 66 -2.71 -3.19 13.08
C ILE A 66 -1.40 -2.44 13.28
N VAL A 67 -0.56 -2.41 12.24
CA VAL A 67 0.76 -1.79 12.23
C VAL A 67 0.96 -0.92 10.99
N PRO A 68 1.92 0.03 11.03
CA PRO A 68 2.31 0.84 9.88
C PRO A 68 2.65 0.02 8.62
N GLN A 69 2.27 0.53 7.45
CA GLN A 69 2.77 0.05 6.15
C GLN A 69 3.22 1.23 5.28
N LEU A 70 2.33 1.86 4.51
CA LEU A 70 2.63 3.11 3.80
C LEU A 70 2.51 4.34 4.71
N ALA A 71 1.56 4.33 5.65
CA ALA A 71 1.47 5.36 6.67
C ALA A 71 2.43 5.05 7.82
N THR A 72 3.20 6.05 8.24
CA THR A 72 4.09 5.98 9.42
C THR A 72 3.37 6.34 10.71
N SER A 73 2.29 7.14 10.61
CA SER A 73 1.45 7.54 11.74
C SER A 73 0.07 7.94 11.25
N TRP A 74 -0.90 7.92 12.16
CA TRP A 74 -2.26 8.35 11.89
C TRP A 74 -2.96 8.74 13.18
N GLU A 75 -3.97 9.60 13.06
CA GLU A 75 -4.81 10.02 14.17
C GLU A 75 -6.23 10.37 13.69
N ALA A 76 -7.22 10.14 14.55
CA ALA A 76 -8.54 10.73 14.41
C ALA A 76 -8.48 12.14 15.01
N VAL A 77 -8.48 13.17 14.17
CA VAL A 77 -8.39 14.58 14.61
C VAL A 77 -9.73 15.11 15.12
N ASP A 78 -10.82 14.49 14.67
CA ASP A 78 -12.18 14.69 15.14
C ASP A 78 -12.99 13.38 14.91
N PRO A 79 -14.27 13.30 15.31
CA PRO A 79 -15.04 12.07 15.18
C PRO A 79 -15.17 11.53 13.75
N GLU A 80 -15.09 12.39 12.72
CA GLU A 80 -15.34 12.03 11.31
C GLU A 80 -14.10 12.19 10.42
N THR A 81 -12.97 12.65 10.97
CA THR A 81 -11.77 12.96 10.19
C THR A 81 -10.55 12.23 10.74
N TRP A 82 -9.88 11.51 9.84
CA TRP A 82 -8.59 10.90 10.10
C TRP A 82 -7.51 11.53 9.23
N VAL A 83 -6.32 11.68 9.80
CA VAL A 83 -5.13 12.15 9.08
C VAL A 83 -4.05 11.08 9.16
N PHE A 84 -3.43 10.78 8.02
CA PHE A 84 -2.36 9.79 7.86
C PHE A 84 -1.12 10.47 7.29
N ASN A 85 0.04 10.23 7.92
CA ASN A 85 1.33 10.69 7.41
C ASN A 85 2.05 9.52 6.73
N LEU A 86 2.46 9.70 5.48
CA LEU A 86 3.08 8.69 4.65
C LEU A 86 4.60 8.60 4.86
N ARG A 87 5.17 7.44 4.57
CA ARG A 87 6.62 7.26 4.49
C ARG A 87 7.15 7.96 3.24
N ASP A 88 8.23 8.72 3.42
CA ASP A 88 8.94 9.38 2.32
C ASP A 88 9.76 8.38 1.47
N GLY A 89 9.99 8.73 0.20
CA GLY A 89 10.86 7.99 -0.71
C GLY A 89 10.32 6.63 -1.19
N VAL A 90 9.02 6.39 -1.03
CA VAL A 90 8.36 5.18 -1.58
C VAL A 90 8.20 5.34 -3.08
N LYS A 91 8.48 4.26 -3.82
CA LYS A 91 8.39 4.23 -5.28
C LYS A 91 7.52 3.08 -5.76
N PHE A 92 6.80 3.31 -6.84
CA PHE A 92 6.15 2.24 -7.61
C PHE A 92 7.19 1.45 -8.41
N HIS A 93 6.78 0.30 -8.94
CA HIS A 93 7.66 -0.59 -9.70
C HIS A 93 8.20 0.02 -11.01
N ASP A 94 7.56 1.06 -11.54
CA ASP A 94 8.05 1.83 -12.70
C ASP A 94 9.08 2.92 -12.32
N GLY A 95 9.33 3.11 -11.02
CA GLY A 95 10.28 4.09 -10.47
C GLY A 95 9.68 5.45 -10.12
N SER A 96 8.40 5.69 -10.44
CA SER A 96 7.67 6.90 -10.03
C SER A 96 7.52 6.96 -8.51
N ASP A 97 7.49 8.17 -7.96
CA ASP A 97 7.30 8.39 -6.52
C ASP A 97 5.83 8.19 -6.14
N LEU A 98 5.60 7.55 -5.00
CA LEU A 98 4.27 7.48 -4.38
C LEU A 98 4.01 8.78 -3.62
N THR A 99 2.83 9.35 -3.85
CA THR A 99 2.36 10.56 -3.17
C THR A 99 1.02 10.32 -2.46
N ALA A 100 0.62 11.26 -1.61
CA ALA A 100 -0.71 11.27 -1.02
C ALA A 100 -1.84 11.33 -2.05
N ALA A 101 -1.59 11.86 -3.26
CA ALA A 101 -2.56 11.87 -4.35
C ALA A 101 -2.90 10.44 -4.81
N ASP A 102 -1.91 9.55 -4.90
CA ASP A 102 -2.11 8.13 -5.25
C ASP A 102 -2.97 7.40 -4.21
N VAL A 103 -2.72 7.67 -2.93
CA VAL A 103 -3.52 7.12 -1.83
C VAL A 103 -4.95 7.63 -1.88
N ALA A 104 -5.13 8.95 -2.03
CA ALA A 104 -6.45 9.56 -2.11
C ALA A 104 -7.22 9.05 -3.33
N PHE A 105 -6.59 8.97 -4.49
CA PHE A 105 -7.14 8.35 -5.70
C PHE A 105 -7.59 6.92 -5.42
N SER A 106 -6.72 6.08 -4.84
CA SER A 106 -7.01 4.67 -4.61
C SER A 106 -8.19 4.44 -3.67
N ILE A 107 -8.28 5.20 -2.58
CA ILE A 107 -9.42 5.11 -1.65
C ILE A 107 -10.71 5.59 -2.33
N ASN A 108 -10.64 6.71 -3.06
CA ASN A 108 -11.80 7.24 -3.78
C ASN A 108 -12.27 6.31 -4.90
N ARG A 109 -11.35 5.63 -5.58
CA ARG A 109 -11.64 4.59 -6.58
C ARG A 109 -12.33 3.39 -5.93
N ALA A 110 -11.76 2.88 -4.84
CA ALA A 110 -12.29 1.72 -4.12
C ALA A 110 -13.72 1.93 -3.60
N LYS A 111 -14.13 3.18 -3.35
CA LYS A 111 -15.51 3.52 -2.91
C LYS A 111 -16.48 3.84 -4.05
N THR A 112 -16.08 3.70 -5.30
CA THR A 112 -16.93 3.97 -6.48
C THR A 112 -17.15 2.72 -7.32
N ALA A 113 -18.35 2.58 -7.90
CA ALA A 113 -18.63 1.48 -8.82
C ALA A 113 -17.66 1.52 -10.03
N PRO A 114 -17.18 0.37 -10.52
CA PRO A 114 -17.66 -0.99 -10.22
C PRO A 114 -16.88 -1.71 -9.10
N SER A 115 -16.20 -1.01 -8.19
CA SER A 115 -15.44 -1.64 -7.10
C SER A 115 -16.31 -2.53 -6.21
N ASP A 116 -15.84 -3.73 -5.89
CA ASP A 116 -16.46 -4.64 -4.92
C ASP A 116 -16.06 -4.30 -3.46
N MET A 117 -15.18 -3.31 -3.26
CA MET A 117 -14.77 -2.82 -1.94
C MET A 117 -15.75 -1.79 -1.34
N VAL A 118 -16.73 -1.32 -2.11
CA VAL A 118 -17.61 -0.21 -1.73
C VAL A 118 -18.26 -0.43 -0.37
N ASP A 119 -18.79 -1.64 -0.12
CA ASP A 119 -19.46 -1.95 1.14
C ASP A 119 -18.49 -2.02 2.33
N LEU A 120 -17.23 -2.43 2.10
CA LEU A 120 -16.21 -2.52 3.15
C LEU A 120 -15.87 -1.14 3.73
N ILE A 121 -15.81 -0.13 2.87
CA ILE A 121 -15.45 1.26 3.24
C ILE A 121 -16.60 2.25 3.07
N LYS A 122 -17.84 1.76 3.17
CA LYS A 122 -19.05 2.55 2.90
C LYS A 122 -19.15 3.85 3.67
N SER A 123 -18.60 3.91 4.89
CA SER A 123 -18.61 5.13 5.69
C SER A 123 -17.68 6.21 5.15
N ILE A 124 -16.66 5.89 4.34
CA ILE A 124 -15.70 6.87 3.84
C ILE A 124 -16.40 7.79 2.83
N THR A 125 -16.45 9.09 3.12
CA THR A 125 -17.05 10.10 2.25
C THR A 125 -16.05 10.68 1.27
N SER A 126 -14.78 10.82 1.66
CA SER A 126 -13.70 11.21 0.75
C SER A 126 -12.33 10.91 1.32
N ALA A 127 -11.35 10.69 0.43
CA ALA A 127 -9.94 10.85 0.75
C ALA A 127 -9.37 12.06 -0.01
N THR A 128 -8.45 12.81 0.61
CA THR A 128 -7.87 14.02 0.03
C THR A 128 -6.40 14.12 0.42
N ALA A 129 -5.54 14.39 -0.56
CA ALA A 129 -4.15 14.76 -0.30
C ALA A 129 -4.12 16.20 0.24
N LEU A 130 -3.61 16.39 1.45
CA LEU A 130 -3.41 17.72 2.03
C LEU A 130 -2.09 18.34 1.55
N ASP A 131 -1.10 17.48 1.31
CA ASP A 131 0.21 17.75 0.71
C ASP A 131 0.76 16.44 0.13
N ASP A 132 2.04 16.38 -0.26
CA ASP A 132 2.65 15.22 -0.92
C ASP A 132 2.68 13.95 -0.06
N LEU A 133 2.67 14.07 1.28
CA LEU A 133 2.83 12.96 2.22
C LEU A 133 1.73 12.89 3.28
N THR A 134 0.69 13.73 3.20
CA THR A 134 -0.40 13.76 4.18
C THR A 134 -1.74 13.50 3.51
N VAL A 135 -2.45 12.48 3.99
CA VAL A 135 -3.77 12.09 3.50
C VAL A 135 -4.81 12.32 4.58
N GLN A 136 -5.88 13.04 4.24
CA GLN A 136 -7.08 13.13 5.06
C GLN A 136 -8.13 12.16 4.54
N ILE A 137 -8.76 11.42 5.46
CA ILE A 137 -9.94 10.60 5.18
C ILE A 137 -11.10 11.15 6.01
N LYS A 138 -12.22 11.43 5.34
CA LYS A 138 -13.48 11.79 5.99
C LYS A 138 -14.46 10.62 5.97
N THR A 139 -15.26 10.51 7.03
CA THR A 139 -16.32 9.51 7.15
C THR A 139 -17.69 10.16 7.35
N GLU A 140 -18.75 9.40 7.13
CA GLU A 140 -20.12 9.72 7.52
C GLU A 140 -20.34 9.15 8.92
N GLY A 141 -20.31 10.00 9.94
CA GLY A 141 -20.32 9.59 11.33
C GLY A 141 -19.00 8.96 11.82
N PRO A 142 -18.88 8.70 13.14
CA PRO A 142 -17.68 8.10 13.70
C PRO A 142 -17.44 6.67 13.25
N ASN A 143 -16.21 6.38 12.80
CA ASN A 143 -15.79 5.04 12.42
C ASN A 143 -14.55 4.57 13.23
N PRO A 144 -14.76 3.90 14.37
CA PRO A 144 -13.66 3.40 15.21
C PRO A 144 -12.93 2.18 14.64
N ILE A 145 -13.48 1.53 13.61
CA ILE A 145 -12.89 0.34 12.98
C ILE A 145 -12.21 0.65 11.64
N LEU A 146 -12.09 1.93 11.27
CA LEU A 146 -11.59 2.38 9.97
C LEU A 146 -10.25 1.72 9.60
N LEU A 147 -9.34 1.62 10.56
CA LEU A 147 -8.03 0.99 10.32
C LEU A 147 -8.15 -0.48 9.89
N ASN A 148 -9.07 -1.25 10.47
CA ASN A 148 -9.30 -2.65 10.07
C ASN A 148 -9.80 -2.74 8.62
N GLN A 149 -10.64 -1.80 8.20
CA GLN A 149 -11.17 -1.75 6.83
C GLN A 149 -10.06 -1.37 5.84
N LEU A 150 -9.21 -0.41 6.20
CA LEU A 150 -8.11 0.08 5.35
C LEU A 150 -7.00 -0.95 5.10
N VAL A 151 -6.87 -1.99 5.92
CA VAL A 151 -5.93 -3.12 5.69
C VAL A 151 -6.18 -3.83 4.34
N GLN A 152 -7.39 -3.71 3.80
CA GLN A 152 -7.78 -4.33 2.54
C GLN A 152 -7.86 -3.34 1.37
N ILE A 153 -7.60 -2.04 1.62
CA ILE A 153 -7.62 -1.01 0.59
C ILE A 153 -6.18 -0.75 0.14
N PHE A 154 -5.85 -1.34 -1.00
CA PHE A 154 -4.53 -1.23 -1.59
C PHE A 154 -4.36 0.06 -2.40
N VAL A 155 -3.13 0.58 -2.39
CA VAL A 155 -2.74 1.79 -3.13
C VAL A 155 -2.23 1.42 -4.51
N MET A 156 -2.73 2.16 -5.51
CA MET A 156 -2.36 2.09 -6.92
C MET A 156 -1.76 3.42 -7.35
N SER A 157 -0.91 3.40 -8.39
CA SER A 157 -0.46 4.61 -9.06
C SER A 157 -1.65 5.27 -9.77
N GLU A 158 -1.92 6.54 -9.45
CA GLU A 158 -3.01 7.31 -10.07
C GLU A 158 -2.77 7.51 -11.57
N SER A 159 -1.55 7.85 -11.96
CA SER A 159 -1.19 8.10 -13.36
C SER A 159 -1.36 6.86 -14.22
N TRP A 160 -0.80 5.72 -13.79
CA TRP A 160 -0.93 4.45 -14.47
C TRP A 160 -2.39 3.99 -14.56
N SER A 161 -3.15 4.14 -13.46
CA SER A 161 -4.56 3.73 -13.44
C SER A 161 -5.38 4.52 -14.46
N LYS A 162 -5.19 5.84 -14.54
CA LYS A 162 -5.88 6.68 -15.53
C LYS A 162 -5.49 6.35 -16.96
N GLU A 163 -4.22 6.05 -17.23
CA GLU A 163 -3.76 5.63 -18.56
C GLU A 163 -4.44 4.33 -19.01
N MET A 164 -4.66 3.40 -18.07
CA MET A 164 -5.32 2.12 -18.33
C MET A 164 -6.86 2.20 -18.30
N GLY A 165 -7.43 3.37 -18.02
CA GLY A 165 -8.88 3.60 -17.97
C GLY A 165 -9.56 3.00 -16.73
N LEU A 166 -8.83 2.93 -15.62
CA LEU A 166 -9.26 2.38 -14.32
C LEU A 166 -9.75 3.43 -13.33
#